data_AF-E4KPI2-F1
#
_entry.id   AF-E4KPI2-F1
#
_cell.length_a   1.000
_cell.length_b   1.000
_cell.length_c   1.000
_cell.angle_alpha   90.00
_cell.angle_beta   90.00
_cell.angle_gamma   90.00
#
_symmetry.space_group_name_H-M   'P 1'
#
loop_
_entity.id
_entity.type
_entity.pdbx_description
1 polymer ?
#
loop_
_entity_poly.entity_id
_entity_poly.type
_entity_poly.pdbx_seq_one_letter_code
_entity_poly.pdbx_strand_id
1 'polypeptide(L)'
;MQAKKFSLVIAASLLFGQFVPVDAISNQQAGQPIVSLGASLDPTAQEQTKGILGASAAPADNILYVDGPTINKYLQDGSNEATQVFSSAYIMPQAPGSGVRVEIVTPENIQKVSRDTYQNAAITAGAKDVLVRIATVQPVTGEGALAGVYALMEATGAKLDQASVKVAEKEIQVIQNVQANTQISNVEINQVITQLKQEITVNLVDGKDLDVNALVDKLLADKQIQMDDADKENIIGLLKEYAQTETAKNKDTVQQLDVNLAGDWQSILEEMPAEASQSLEEILAKGNPDFSDTNKYHPVIQATADALMAAINDGSIADSNVYNDTFIIEAMKPDLNADEKAALNQIRTTYVEARMAAGEEVGASLKDKLLAGLAEVNRLKIEDPASYNDIMLIGLTSGYMPQSLDYDFDDLNSDDQVNTYMAYPYLVEKLNEDNVFNRFSVNKESKEVTILQNLNGLSAGALESISSGKMINGVALENHFELLPVPELPESDSAASDDSQSSESSEDESQESGQSQAFSQDQALTAVLNQTGLTGVSLDVASQDETDGSWIISIIFDDDQRSAGVYHVHNDGTIEVVQEALAPEGQE
;
A
#
# COMPACT_ATOMS: atom_id res chain seq x y z
N MET A 1 5.72 -57.31 -64.59
CA MET A 1 4.31 -57.25 -64.15
C MET A 1 4.28 -57.03 -62.64
N GLN A 2 3.43 -56.12 -62.19
CA GLN A 2 3.02 -56.00 -60.79
C GLN A 2 2.24 -57.24 -60.34
N ALA A 3 2.36 -57.61 -59.06
CA ALA A 3 1.28 -58.12 -58.18
C ALA A 3 1.90 -58.36 -56.78
N LYS A 4 1.74 -57.48 -55.80
CA LYS A 4 0.64 -57.34 -54.81
C LYS A 4 0.37 -58.59 -53.93
N LYS A 5 0.81 -58.43 -52.67
CA LYS A 5 0.17 -58.71 -51.35
C LYS A 5 -0.12 -60.16 -50.94
N PHE A 6 0.35 -60.53 -49.74
CA PHE A 6 -0.52 -60.78 -48.59
C PHE A 6 0.25 -60.64 -47.25
N SER A 7 -0.41 -60.03 -46.27
CA SER A 7 0.09 -59.73 -44.92
C SER A 7 0.23 -60.97 -44.03
N LEU A 8 1.18 -60.93 -43.09
CA LEU A 8 1.18 -61.75 -41.89
C LEU A 8 1.41 -60.82 -40.68
N VAL A 9 0.47 -60.86 -39.73
CA VAL A 9 0.55 -60.17 -38.44
C VAL A 9 1.17 -61.13 -37.44
N ILE A 10 2.26 -60.72 -36.77
CA ILE A 10 2.75 -61.35 -35.54
C ILE A 10 2.93 -60.23 -34.51
N ALA A 11 2.20 -60.37 -33.41
CA ALA A 11 2.28 -59.53 -32.23
C ALA A 11 3.61 -59.76 -31.50
N ALA A 12 4.33 -58.70 -31.18
CA ALA A 12 5.46 -58.71 -30.27
C ALA A 12 5.21 -57.69 -29.15
N SER A 13 5.13 -58.22 -27.94
CA SER A 13 4.92 -57.53 -26.67
C SER A 13 6.03 -56.51 -26.38
N LEU A 14 5.67 -55.23 -26.23
CA LEU A 14 6.55 -54.19 -25.71
C LEU A 14 6.42 -54.13 -24.18
N LEU A 15 7.50 -54.51 -23.49
CA LEU A 15 7.75 -54.16 -22.10
C LEU A 15 7.97 -52.64 -22.02
N PHE A 16 6.95 -51.91 -21.56
CA PHE A 16 7.11 -50.53 -21.12
C PHE A 16 7.73 -50.53 -19.72
N GLY A 17 8.97 -50.04 -19.62
CA GLY A 17 9.55 -49.65 -18.34
C GLY A 17 8.78 -48.44 -17.80
N GLN A 18 8.25 -48.55 -16.59
CA GLN A 18 7.69 -47.42 -15.87
C GLN A 18 8.83 -46.50 -15.47
N PHE A 19 8.98 -45.38 -16.18
CA PHE A 19 9.66 -44.21 -15.64
C PHE A 19 8.75 -43.63 -14.56
N VAL A 20 9.16 -43.75 -13.31
CA VAL A 20 8.58 -42.95 -12.23
C VAL A 20 9.05 -41.52 -12.49
N PRO A 21 8.17 -40.53 -12.72
CA PRO A 21 8.59 -39.14 -12.74
C PRO A 21 9.16 -38.80 -11.35
N VAL A 22 10.40 -38.34 -11.32
CA VAL A 22 11.02 -37.74 -10.13
C VAL A 22 10.46 -36.33 -10.02
N ASP A 23 9.19 -36.23 -9.66
CA ASP A 23 8.52 -35.00 -9.21
C ASP A 23 8.05 -35.25 -7.78
N ALA A 24 9.00 -35.37 -6.85
CA ALA A 24 8.70 -35.46 -5.42
C ALA A 24 9.93 -35.15 -4.55
N ILE A 25 10.70 -34.11 -4.87
CA ILE A 25 11.55 -33.45 -3.86
C ILE A 25 11.49 -31.94 -4.12
N SER A 26 11.12 -31.19 -3.08
CA SER A 26 11.01 -29.73 -2.98
C SER A 26 9.69 -29.09 -3.43
N ASN A 27 8.61 -29.35 -2.67
CA ASN A 27 7.45 -28.45 -2.66
C ASN A 27 6.75 -28.38 -1.27
N GLN A 28 7.52 -28.50 -0.18
CA GLN A 28 6.97 -28.47 1.20
C GLN A 28 7.41 -27.26 2.04
N GLN A 29 8.00 -26.23 1.44
CA GLN A 29 8.22 -24.92 2.09
C GLN A 29 7.83 -23.72 1.20
N ALA A 30 7.31 -23.96 -0.01
CA ALA A 30 6.73 -22.89 -0.81
C ALA A 30 5.37 -22.53 -0.23
N GLY A 31 5.25 -21.32 0.36
CA GLY A 31 3.96 -20.68 0.63
C GLY A 31 3.63 -20.37 2.09
N GLN A 32 4.51 -20.64 3.06
CA GLN A 32 4.28 -20.23 4.46
C GLN A 32 5.15 -19.01 4.77
N PRO A 33 4.56 -17.89 5.22
CA PRO A 33 5.33 -16.71 5.58
C PRO A 33 6.25 -16.98 6.78
N ILE A 34 7.39 -16.30 6.81
CA ILE A 34 8.32 -16.32 7.96
C ILE A 34 8.45 -14.89 8.47
N VAL A 35 8.35 -14.75 9.79
CA VAL A 35 8.25 -13.47 10.49
C VAL A 35 9.40 -13.35 11.47
N SER A 36 10.02 -12.19 11.55
CA SER A 36 10.94 -11.84 12.62
C SER A 36 10.30 -10.78 13.51
N LEU A 37 10.15 -11.06 14.79
CA LEU A 37 9.62 -10.14 15.79
C LEU A 37 10.74 -9.54 16.63
N GLY A 38 10.62 -8.26 16.95
CA GLY A 38 11.49 -7.61 17.92
C GLY A 38 11.36 -8.27 19.29
N ALA A 39 12.48 -8.70 19.88
CA ALA A 39 12.49 -9.44 21.14
C ALA A 39 12.04 -8.61 22.36
N SER A 40 11.92 -7.28 22.21
CA SER A 40 11.42 -6.39 23.26
C SER A 40 9.92 -6.13 23.20
N LEU A 41 9.20 -6.68 22.22
CA LEU A 41 7.74 -6.60 22.15
C LEU A 41 7.12 -7.47 23.25
N ASP A 42 6.16 -6.92 23.99
CA ASP A 42 5.29 -7.70 24.87
C ASP A 42 4.30 -8.56 24.05
N PRO A 43 3.62 -9.55 24.66
CA PRO A 43 2.74 -10.47 23.91
C PRO A 43 1.62 -9.78 23.13
N THR A 44 1.07 -8.67 23.65
CA THR A 44 0.01 -7.91 22.96
C THR A 44 0.60 -7.19 21.75
N ALA A 45 1.74 -6.54 21.92
CA ALA A 45 2.46 -5.86 20.85
C ALA A 45 2.96 -6.84 19.78
N GLN A 46 3.30 -8.08 20.13
CA GLN A 46 3.66 -9.14 19.18
C GLN A 46 2.49 -9.49 18.28
N GLU A 47 1.30 -9.75 18.84
CA GLU A 47 0.11 -10.08 18.05
C GLU A 47 -0.35 -8.89 17.19
N GLN A 48 -0.31 -7.67 17.73
CA GLN A 48 -0.59 -6.46 16.96
C GLN A 48 0.40 -6.31 15.79
N THR A 49 1.71 -6.45 16.05
CA THR A 49 2.73 -6.34 15.00
C THR A 49 2.59 -7.43 13.94
N LYS A 50 2.23 -8.66 14.31
CA LYS A 50 1.92 -9.74 13.36
C LYS A 50 0.72 -9.40 12.49
N GLY A 51 -0.34 -8.85 13.09
CA GLY A 51 -1.52 -8.37 12.36
C GLY A 51 -1.16 -7.31 11.33
N ILE A 52 -0.43 -6.29 11.77
CA ILE A 52 0.09 -5.21 10.92
C ILE A 52 0.98 -5.77 9.78
N LEU A 53 1.81 -6.78 10.04
CA LEU A 53 2.63 -7.42 9.01
C LEU A 53 1.83 -8.32 8.04
N GLY A 54 0.52 -8.49 8.24
CA GLY A 54 -0.31 -9.44 7.47
C GLY A 54 0.08 -10.90 7.72
N ALA A 55 0.61 -11.19 8.91
CA ALA A 55 1.21 -12.46 9.27
C ALA A 55 0.54 -13.14 10.48
N SER A 56 -0.73 -12.81 10.76
CA SER A 56 -1.51 -13.38 11.87
C SER A 56 -1.56 -14.90 11.86
N ALA A 57 -1.56 -15.50 10.67
CA ALA A 57 -1.60 -16.96 10.46
C ALA A 57 -0.21 -17.64 10.47
N ALA A 58 0.89 -16.91 10.71
CA ALA A 58 2.23 -17.50 10.71
C ALA A 58 2.38 -18.50 11.88
N PRO A 59 2.80 -19.76 11.62
CA PRO A 59 2.98 -20.74 12.68
C PRO A 59 4.14 -20.35 13.60
N ALA A 60 4.09 -20.77 14.86
CA ALA A 60 5.11 -20.40 15.86
C ALA A 60 6.54 -20.79 15.44
N ASP A 61 6.70 -21.91 14.73
CA ASP A 61 8.00 -22.38 14.21
C ASP A 61 8.57 -21.48 13.10
N ASN A 62 7.74 -20.58 12.54
CA ASN A 62 8.13 -19.59 11.53
C ASN A 62 8.35 -18.19 12.13
N ILE A 63 8.39 -18.06 13.46
CA ILE A 63 8.67 -16.80 14.16
C ILE A 63 10.10 -16.81 14.69
N LEU A 64 10.92 -15.88 14.20
CA LEU A 64 12.25 -15.58 14.72
C LEU A 64 12.18 -14.38 15.66
N TYR A 65 12.94 -14.40 16.75
CA TYR A 65 13.07 -13.23 17.62
C TYR A 65 14.39 -12.52 17.37
N VAL A 66 14.34 -11.20 17.20
CA VAL A 66 15.50 -10.35 16.95
C VAL A 66 15.80 -9.55 18.21
N ASP A 67 16.95 -9.82 18.81
CA ASP A 67 17.48 -9.11 19.96
C ASP A 67 18.74 -8.32 19.60
N GLY A 68 19.29 -7.55 20.56
CA GLY A 68 20.52 -6.79 20.33
C GLY A 68 21.73 -7.62 19.88
N PRO A 69 21.99 -8.82 20.44
CA PRO A 69 22.99 -9.73 19.91
C PRO A 69 22.75 -10.13 18.44
N THR A 70 21.49 -10.33 18.04
CA THR A 70 21.12 -10.60 16.64
C THR A 70 21.41 -9.39 15.75
N ILE A 71 21.09 -8.17 16.20
CA ILE A 71 21.47 -6.94 15.48
C ILE A 71 22.99 -6.88 15.30
N ASN A 72 23.75 -7.03 16.38
CA ASN A 72 25.21 -6.91 16.32
C ASN A 72 25.88 -8.05 15.50
N LYS A 73 25.26 -9.23 15.41
CA LYS A 73 25.70 -10.31 14.52
C LYS A 73 25.76 -9.84 13.06
N TYR A 74 24.75 -9.12 12.60
CA TYR A 74 24.64 -8.70 11.20
C TYR A 74 25.21 -7.30 10.94
N LEU A 75 24.90 -6.34 11.82
CA LEU A 75 25.21 -4.93 11.59
C LEU A 75 26.55 -4.51 12.21
N GLN A 76 27.10 -5.29 13.14
CA GLN A 76 28.37 -4.99 13.84
C GLN A 76 28.40 -3.58 14.46
N ASP A 77 27.26 -3.11 14.93
CA ASP A 77 27.00 -1.76 15.44
C ASP A 77 27.32 -1.59 16.93
N GLY A 78 27.68 -2.67 17.61
CA GLY A 78 27.92 -2.69 19.06
C GLY A 78 26.68 -2.95 19.91
N SER A 79 25.54 -3.29 19.29
CA SER A 79 24.34 -3.73 20.00
C SER A 79 24.61 -4.95 20.90
N ASN A 80 23.90 -5.02 22.02
CA ASN A 80 24.12 -6.04 23.05
C ASN A 80 22.80 -6.43 23.74
N GLU A 81 22.88 -7.27 24.77
CA GLU A 81 21.71 -7.81 25.49
C GLU A 81 20.80 -6.72 26.09
N ALA A 82 21.30 -5.50 26.31
CA ALA A 82 20.52 -4.37 26.79
C ALA A 82 19.87 -3.55 25.66
N THR A 83 20.23 -3.79 24.39
CA THR A 83 19.61 -3.12 23.24
C THR A 83 18.17 -3.60 23.10
N GLN A 84 17.22 -2.66 23.21
CA GLN A 84 15.81 -2.94 22.98
C GLN A 84 15.50 -2.97 21.49
N VAL A 85 14.72 -3.95 21.06
CA VAL A 85 14.37 -4.20 19.65
C VAL A 85 12.87 -4.41 19.53
N PHE A 86 12.21 -3.46 18.86
CA PHE A 86 10.75 -3.46 18.69
C PHE A 86 10.30 -3.62 17.24
N SER A 87 11.14 -3.20 16.29
CA SER A 87 10.83 -3.37 14.88
C SER A 87 10.89 -4.82 14.47
N SER A 88 10.00 -5.16 13.54
CA SER A 88 9.76 -6.51 13.05
C SER A 88 9.71 -6.50 11.53
N ALA A 89 9.91 -7.67 10.95
CA ALA A 89 9.93 -7.85 9.50
C ALA A 89 9.26 -9.16 9.11
N TYR A 90 8.81 -9.20 7.87
CA TYR A 90 8.18 -10.33 7.21
C TYR A 90 8.81 -10.45 5.83
N ILE A 91 9.08 -11.67 5.38
CA ILE A 91 9.47 -11.92 3.99
C ILE A 91 8.55 -12.94 3.33
N MET A 92 8.23 -12.69 2.07
CA MET A 92 7.47 -13.59 1.20
C MET A 92 8.16 -13.74 -0.14
N PRO A 93 8.68 -14.95 -0.47
CA PRO A 93 9.21 -15.22 -1.80
C PRO A 93 8.20 -14.88 -2.88
N GLN A 94 8.67 -14.27 -3.96
CA GLN A 94 7.88 -13.87 -5.12
C GLN A 94 8.24 -14.74 -6.32
N ALA A 95 7.44 -14.64 -7.38
CA ALA A 95 7.77 -15.27 -8.65
C ALA A 95 9.14 -14.77 -9.17
N PRO A 96 9.90 -15.62 -9.89
CA PRO A 96 11.17 -15.21 -10.47
C PRO A 96 11.01 -13.97 -11.37
N GLY A 97 11.86 -12.97 -11.14
CA GLY A 97 11.86 -11.70 -11.86
C GLY A 97 10.99 -10.60 -11.26
N SER A 98 10.26 -10.86 -10.16
CA SER A 98 9.48 -9.84 -9.46
C SER A 98 10.31 -8.77 -8.76
N GLY A 99 11.62 -9.00 -8.57
CA GLY A 99 12.47 -8.04 -7.87
C GLY A 99 12.37 -8.13 -6.34
N VAL A 100 13.22 -7.39 -5.65
CA VAL A 100 13.06 -7.12 -4.22
C VAL A 100 12.08 -5.97 -4.07
N ARG A 101 11.02 -6.15 -3.29
CA ARG A 101 10.04 -5.11 -2.96
C ARG A 101 10.02 -4.91 -1.46
N VAL A 102 10.10 -3.67 -0.99
CA VAL A 102 9.97 -3.35 0.43
C VAL A 102 8.70 -2.52 0.65
N GLU A 103 7.97 -2.85 1.70
CA GLU A 103 6.85 -2.06 2.21
C GLU A 103 7.15 -1.72 3.68
N ILE A 104 7.26 -0.43 4.00
CA ILE A 104 7.21 0.01 5.39
C ILE A 104 5.74 0.20 5.72
N VAL A 105 5.20 -0.70 6.52
CA VAL A 105 3.79 -0.76 6.88
C VAL A 105 3.39 0.38 7.83
N THR A 106 4.30 0.74 8.72
CA THR A 106 4.12 1.81 9.72
C THR A 106 5.14 2.91 9.47
N PRO A 107 5.07 3.63 8.33
CA PRO A 107 6.08 4.62 7.93
C PRO A 107 6.26 5.73 8.97
N GLU A 108 5.19 6.11 9.67
CA GLU A 108 5.19 7.10 10.75
C GLU A 108 6.07 6.72 11.95
N ASN A 109 6.36 5.42 12.11
CA ASN A 109 7.15 4.90 13.22
C ASN A 109 8.60 4.52 12.83
N ILE A 110 8.99 4.59 11.56
CA ILE A 110 10.37 4.31 11.12
C ILE A 110 11.07 5.62 10.72
N GLN A 111 11.94 6.12 11.60
CA GLN A 111 12.38 7.52 11.53
C GLN A 111 13.62 7.80 10.66
N LYS A 112 14.45 6.79 10.38
CA LYS A 112 15.80 7.01 9.82
C LYS A 112 16.13 6.25 8.55
N VAL A 113 15.33 5.25 8.19
CA VAL A 113 15.62 4.36 7.06
C VAL A 113 14.40 4.36 6.17
N SER A 114 14.54 4.94 4.98
CA SER A 114 13.49 4.93 3.97
C SER A 114 13.33 3.54 3.37
N ARG A 115 12.19 3.33 2.72
CA ARG A 115 11.88 2.11 1.98
C ARG A 115 12.95 1.79 0.92
N ASP A 116 13.37 2.79 0.15
CA ASP A 116 14.35 2.63 -0.93
C ASP A 116 15.72 2.25 -0.37
N THR A 117 16.09 2.82 0.78
CA THR A 117 17.31 2.45 1.51
C THR A 117 17.24 1.00 2.00
N TYR A 118 16.12 0.55 2.58
CA TYR A 118 15.94 -0.87 2.94
C TYR A 118 16.03 -1.80 1.74
N GLN A 119 15.38 -1.43 0.63
CA GLN A 119 15.36 -2.23 -0.59
C GLN A 119 16.76 -2.35 -1.18
N ASN A 120 17.48 -1.24 -1.27
CA ASN A 120 18.87 -1.20 -1.71
C ASN A 120 19.79 -2.07 -0.85
N ALA A 121 19.68 -1.94 0.48
CA ALA A 121 20.47 -2.73 1.42
C ALA A 121 20.14 -4.23 1.30
N ALA A 122 18.85 -4.60 1.21
CA ALA A 122 18.43 -5.98 1.04
C ALA A 122 18.98 -6.58 -0.27
N ILE A 123 18.90 -5.85 -1.38
CA ILE A 123 19.49 -6.28 -2.67
C ILE A 123 21.00 -6.46 -2.52
N THR A 124 21.71 -5.48 -1.93
CA THR A 124 23.15 -5.55 -1.69
C THR A 124 23.51 -6.79 -0.87
N ALA A 125 22.72 -7.14 0.16
CA ALA A 125 22.87 -8.35 0.97
C ALA A 125 22.54 -9.66 0.24
N GLY A 126 22.02 -9.60 -0.99
CA GLY A 126 21.73 -10.74 -1.85
C GLY A 126 20.26 -11.15 -1.92
N ALA A 127 19.34 -10.29 -1.48
CA ALA A 127 17.91 -10.54 -1.64
C ALA A 127 17.52 -10.55 -3.12
N LYS A 128 16.60 -11.44 -3.47
CA LYS A 128 16.10 -11.61 -4.83
C LYS A 128 14.66 -12.07 -4.79
N ASP A 129 13.83 -11.46 -5.64
CA ASP A 129 12.45 -11.88 -5.90
C ASP A 129 11.68 -12.13 -4.60
N VAL A 130 11.60 -11.12 -3.75
CA VAL A 130 11.05 -11.22 -2.39
C VAL A 130 10.29 -9.95 -2.04
N LEU A 131 9.13 -10.09 -1.42
CA LEU A 131 8.43 -9.01 -0.73
C LEU A 131 8.92 -8.98 0.71
N VAL A 132 9.34 -7.81 1.17
CA VAL A 132 9.74 -7.52 2.54
C VAL A 132 8.73 -6.53 3.11
N ARG A 133 8.11 -6.87 4.24
CA ARG A 133 7.25 -5.94 4.99
C ARG A 133 7.90 -5.61 6.31
N ILE A 134 7.91 -4.35 6.69
CA ILE A 134 8.56 -3.84 7.90
C ILE A 134 7.51 -3.10 8.73
N ALA A 135 7.42 -3.42 10.01
CA ALA A 135 6.47 -2.79 10.91
C ALA A 135 7.04 -2.62 12.31
N THR A 136 6.50 -1.64 13.04
CA THR A 136 6.75 -1.42 14.46
C THR A 136 5.53 -0.75 15.06
N VAL A 137 5.23 -1.06 16.33
CA VAL A 137 4.11 -0.44 17.08
C VAL A 137 4.51 0.85 17.79
N GLN A 138 5.78 1.23 17.71
CA GLN A 138 6.28 2.47 18.28
C GLN A 138 7.45 3.04 17.48
N PRO A 139 7.77 4.33 17.63
CA PRO A 139 8.82 4.96 16.85
C PRO A 139 10.21 4.38 17.14
N VAL A 140 10.92 3.98 16.08
CA VAL A 140 12.29 3.44 16.14
C VAL A 140 13.14 3.91 14.96
N THR A 141 14.44 3.63 15.05
CA THR A 141 15.44 3.97 14.02
C THR A 141 15.53 2.92 12.90
N GLY A 142 15.05 1.70 13.11
CA GLY A 142 14.79 0.71 12.06
C GLY A 142 15.79 -0.44 11.93
N GLU A 143 16.92 -0.40 12.63
CA GLU A 143 18.01 -1.40 12.54
C GLU A 143 17.55 -2.82 12.91
N GLY A 144 16.62 -2.93 13.87
CA GLY A 144 16.00 -4.21 14.27
C GLY A 144 15.28 -4.93 13.12
N ALA A 145 14.50 -4.20 12.31
CA ALA A 145 13.84 -4.76 11.15
C ALA A 145 14.84 -5.24 10.10
N LEU A 146 15.93 -4.49 9.88
CA LEU A 146 16.95 -4.89 8.92
C LEU A 146 17.65 -6.19 9.33
N ALA A 147 18.06 -6.29 10.60
CA ALA A 147 18.62 -7.51 11.16
C ALA A 147 17.62 -8.68 11.09
N GLY A 148 16.32 -8.40 11.27
CA GLY A 148 15.23 -9.33 11.05
C GLY A 148 15.16 -9.85 9.61
N VAL A 149 15.23 -8.96 8.61
CA VAL A 149 15.27 -9.36 7.18
C VAL A 149 16.43 -10.30 6.92
N TYR A 150 17.64 -9.99 7.41
CA TYR A 150 18.80 -10.88 7.25
C TYR A 150 18.62 -12.22 7.97
N ALA A 151 18.08 -12.23 9.19
CA ALA A 151 17.77 -13.47 9.89
C ALA A 151 16.77 -14.34 9.12
N LEU A 152 15.74 -13.73 8.53
CA LEU A 152 14.73 -14.42 7.73
C LEU A 152 15.31 -14.98 6.43
N MET A 153 16.18 -14.21 5.76
CA MET A 153 16.89 -14.67 4.58
C MET A 153 17.79 -15.88 4.89
N GLU A 154 18.56 -15.84 5.98
CA GLU A 154 19.38 -16.97 6.41
C GLU A 154 18.51 -18.20 6.75
N ALA A 155 17.37 -18.00 7.43
CA ALA A 155 16.45 -19.07 7.79
C ALA A 155 15.73 -19.71 6.59
N THR A 156 15.48 -18.95 5.52
CA THR A 156 14.94 -19.48 4.24
C THR A 156 15.99 -20.19 3.39
N GLY A 157 17.22 -20.33 3.88
CA GLY A 157 18.31 -21.01 3.19
C GLY A 157 19.05 -20.12 2.18
N ALA A 158 18.79 -18.82 2.17
CA ALA A 158 19.62 -17.89 1.40
C ALA A 158 21.03 -17.86 2.00
N LYS A 159 22.04 -18.01 1.14
CA LYS A 159 23.43 -17.83 1.55
C LYS A 159 23.72 -16.33 1.64
N LEU A 160 23.60 -15.77 2.83
CA LEU A 160 24.06 -14.43 3.10
C LEU A 160 25.59 -14.38 3.09
N ASP A 161 26.15 -13.66 2.14
CA ASP A 161 27.56 -13.28 2.17
C ASP A 161 27.74 -12.17 3.20
N GLN A 162 28.50 -12.46 4.26
CA GLN A 162 28.75 -11.51 5.34
C GLN A 162 29.46 -10.24 4.87
N ALA A 163 30.26 -10.32 3.80
CA ALA A 163 30.84 -9.13 3.19
C ALA A 163 29.74 -8.26 2.55
N SER A 164 28.81 -8.87 1.82
CA SER A 164 27.65 -8.21 1.23
C SER A 164 26.73 -7.56 2.29
N VAL A 165 26.44 -8.27 3.39
CA VAL A 165 25.66 -7.72 4.52
C VAL A 165 26.35 -6.50 5.13
N LYS A 166 27.68 -6.55 5.30
CA LYS A 166 28.45 -5.41 5.81
C LYS A 166 28.40 -4.20 4.86
N VAL A 167 28.47 -4.43 3.56
CA VAL A 167 28.34 -3.36 2.56
C VAL A 167 26.92 -2.78 2.59
N ALA A 168 25.89 -3.61 2.72
CA ALA A 168 24.51 -3.18 2.83
C ALA A 168 24.29 -2.28 4.06
N GLU A 169 24.87 -2.61 5.21
CA GLU A 169 24.81 -1.75 6.40
C GLU A 169 25.55 -0.42 6.18
N LYS A 170 26.76 -0.48 5.61
CA LYS A 170 27.53 0.72 5.26
C LYS A 170 26.76 1.62 4.29
N GLU A 171 25.98 1.05 3.38
CA GLU A 171 25.15 1.80 2.43
C GLU A 171 24.13 2.69 3.15
N ILE A 172 23.42 2.15 4.14
CA ILE A 172 22.47 2.91 4.96
C ILE A 172 23.18 4.08 5.67
N GLN A 173 24.33 3.81 6.29
CA GLN A 173 25.10 4.82 7.01
C GLN A 173 25.60 5.93 6.07
N VAL A 174 26.07 5.59 4.87
CA VAL A 174 26.50 6.57 3.87
C VAL A 174 25.33 7.43 3.41
N ILE A 175 24.16 6.84 3.12
CA ILE A 175 22.96 7.59 2.76
C ILE A 175 22.58 8.57 3.87
N GLN A 176 22.48 8.09 5.12
CA GLN A 176 22.14 8.93 6.26
C GLN A 176 23.13 10.09 6.47
N ASN A 177 24.43 9.84 6.29
CA ASN A 177 25.46 10.87 6.41
C ASN A 177 25.32 11.94 5.31
N VAL A 178 25.11 11.53 4.05
CA VAL A 178 24.89 12.46 2.93
C VAL A 178 23.64 13.31 3.18
N GLN A 179 22.56 12.70 3.67
CA GLN A 179 21.33 13.43 3.99
C GLN A 179 21.51 14.43 5.13
N ALA A 180 22.34 14.11 6.12
CA ALA A 180 22.61 15.01 7.24
C ALA A 180 23.49 16.21 6.85
N ASN A 181 24.34 16.06 5.83
CA ASN A 181 25.35 17.06 5.46
C ASN A 181 24.98 17.89 4.22
N THR A 182 24.03 17.42 3.41
CA THR A 182 23.71 18.03 2.11
C THR A 182 22.23 18.42 2.01
N GLN A 183 21.82 18.94 0.85
CA GLN A 183 20.41 19.14 0.50
C GLN A 183 19.92 18.08 -0.50
N ILE A 184 20.71 17.01 -0.70
CA ILE A 184 20.35 15.91 -1.61
C ILE A 184 19.26 15.10 -0.92
N SER A 185 18.16 14.87 -1.65
CA SER A 185 17.00 14.16 -1.13
C SER A 185 17.27 12.68 -0.89
N ASN A 186 16.43 11.99 -0.11
CA ASN A 186 16.59 10.55 0.12
C ASN A 186 16.43 9.77 -1.18
N VAL A 187 15.44 10.15 -1.97
CA VAL A 187 15.15 9.55 -3.26
C VAL A 187 16.32 9.76 -4.21
N GLU A 188 16.84 10.99 -4.31
CA GLU A 188 17.96 11.32 -5.20
C GLU A 188 19.23 10.51 -4.87
N ILE A 189 19.62 10.44 -3.59
CA ILE A 189 20.84 9.72 -3.21
C ILE A 189 20.69 8.21 -3.39
N ASN A 190 19.52 7.64 -3.07
CA ASN A 190 19.25 6.23 -3.31
C ASN A 190 19.33 5.91 -4.80
N GLN A 191 18.71 6.72 -5.66
CA GLN A 191 18.80 6.56 -7.12
C GLN A 191 20.23 6.62 -7.62
N VAL A 192 21.04 7.59 -7.16
CA VAL A 192 22.46 7.70 -7.54
C VAL A 192 23.23 6.43 -7.18
N ILE A 193 23.09 5.95 -5.94
CA ILE A 193 23.79 4.75 -5.49
C ILE A 193 23.31 3.51 -6.27
N THR A 194 22.01 3.35 -6.48
CA THR A 194 21.44 2.25 -7.27
C THR A 194 21.96 2.26 -8.72
N GLN A 195 21.99 3.41 -9.39
CA GLN A 195 22.50 3.53 -10.77
C GLN A 195 24.00 3.19 -10.83
N LEU A 196 24.80 3.66 -9.88
CA LEU A 196 26.22 3.33 -9.80
C LEU A 196 26.44 1.84 -9.54
N LYS A 197 25.67 1.23 -8.63
CA LYS A 197 25.70 -0.22 -8.39
C LYS A 197 25.33 -0.99 -9.67
N GLN A 198 24.36 -0.52 -10.44
CA GLN A 198 23.99 -1.12 -11.72
C GLN A 198 25.14 -1.05 -12.73
N GLU A 199 25.72 0.14 -12.96
CA GLU A 199 26.85 0.32 -13.88
C GLU A 199 28.07 -0.52 -13.47
N ILE A 200 28.36 -0.59 -12.17
CA ILE A 200 29.41 -1.46 -11.62
C ILE A 200 29.11 -2.93 -11.95
N THR A 201 27.89 -3.38 -11.66
CA THR A 201 27.47 -4.78 -11.87
C THR A 201 27.56 -5.16 -13.35
N VAL A 202 27.06 -4.31 -14.25
CA VAL A 202 27.14 -4.52 -15.71
C VAL A 202 28.60 -4.62 -16.16
N ASN A 203 29.47 -3.70 -15.72
CA ASN A 203 30.89 -3.74 -16.10
C ASN A 203 31.60 -4.99 -15.58
N LEU A 204 31.33 -5.42 -14.33
CA LEU A 204 31.90 -6.62 -13.75
C LEU A 204 31.44 -7.89 -14.48
N VAL A 205 30.15 -8.00 -14.76
CA VAL A 205 29.55 -9.14 -15.49
C VAL A 205 30.09 -9.23 -16.91
N ASP A 206 30.26 -8.09 -17.58
CA ASP A 206 30.84 -8.00 -18.93
C ASP A 206 32.37 -8.16 -18.96
N GLY A 207 33.04 -8.23 -17.80
CA GLY A 207 34.49 -8.33 -17.68
C GLY A 207 35.24 -7.08 -18.16
N LYS A 208 34.62 -5.90 -18.08
CA LYS A 208 35.21 -4.60 -18.45
C LYS A 208 36.06 -4.04 -17.30
N ASP A 209 37.05 -3.22 -17.64
CA ASP A 209 37.81 -2.45 -16.65
C ASP A 209 36.87 -1.49 -15.90
N LEU A 210 36.97 -1.49 -14.58
CA LEU A 210 36.12 -0.70 -13.69
C LEU A 210 36.93 0.42 -13.02
N ASP A 211 36.57 1.67 -13.30
CA ASP A 211 37.01 2.83 -12.53
C ASP A 211 35.82 3.45 -11.79
N VAL A 212 35.64 3.05 -10.54
CA VAL A 212 34.54 3.53 -9.68
C VAL A 212 34.57 5.05 -9.49
N ASN A 213 35.75 5.68 -9.44
CA ASN A 213 35.82 7.13 -9.21
C ASN A 213 35.29 7.87 -10.45
N ALA A 214 35.71 7.45 -11.64
CA ALA A 214 35.25 8.03 -12.89
C ALA A 214 33.74 7.85 -13.11
N LEU A 215 33.17 6.70 -12.70
CA LEU A 215 31.72 6.47 -12.74
C LEU A 215 30.96 7.43 -11.82
N VAL A 216 31.41 7.59 -10.58
CA VAL A 216 30.80 8.52 -9.61
C VAL A 216 30.87 9.95 -10.13
N ASP A 217 32.05 10.41 -10.55
CA ASP A 217 32.25 11.77 -11.06
C ASP A 217 31.36 12.05 -12.28
N LYS A 218 31.27 11.09 -13.20
CA LYS A 218 30.43 11.20 -14.38
C LYS A 218 28.95 11.30 -14.00
N LEU A 219 28.44 10.41 -13.16
CA LEU A 219 27.01 10.39 -12.84
C LEU A 219 26.57 11.62 -12.04
N LEU A 220 27.37 12.06 -11.07
CA LEU A 220 27.09 13.29 -10.31
C LEU A 220 27.07 14.51 -11.24
N ALA A 221 27.99 14.59 -12.21
CA ALA A 221 28.00 15.64 -13.22
C ALA A 221 26.77 15.59 -14.15
N ASP A 222 26.42 14.39 -14.64
CA ASP A 222 25.26 14.17 -15.51
C ASP A 222 23.94 14.56 -14.83
N LYS A 223 23.80 14.27 -13.52
CA LYS A 223 22.64 14.64 -12.69
C LYS A 223 22.75 16.05 -12.10
N GLN A 224 23.83 16.79 -12.34
CA GLN A 224 24.09 18.12 -11.79
C GLN A 224 24.07 18.19 -10.25
N ILE A 225 24.38 17.07 -9.58
CA ILE A 225 24.41 16.97 -8.12
C ILE A 225 25.73 17.54 -7.61
N GLN A 226 25.64 18.53 -6.72
CA GLN A 226 26.80 19.09 -6.02
C GLN A 226 27.00 18.36 -4.69
N MET A 227 28.19 17.83 -4.47
CA MET A 227 28.55 17.08 -3.27
C MET A 227 29.96 17.45 -2.83
N ASP A 228 30.21 17.51 -1.52
CA ASP A 228 31.55 17.75 -1.01
C ASP A 228 32.47 16.53 -1.21
N ASP A 229 33.77 16.74 -1.05
CA ASP A 229 34.75 15.68 -1.29
C ASP A 229 34.65 14.54 -0.25
N ALA A 230 34.22 14.82 0.98
CA ALA A 230 34.15 13.81 2.04
C ALA A 230 32.99 12.83 1.81
N ASP A 231 31.80 13.34 1.51
CA ASP A 231 30.62 12.54 1.21
C ASP A 231 30.81 11.74 -0.09
N LYS A 232 31.41 12.36 -1.11
CA LYS A 232 31.78 11.67 -2.35
C LYS A 232 32.79 10.54 -2.11
N GLU A 233 33.81 10.77 -1.28
CA GLU A 233 34.78 9.73 -0.90
C GLU A 233 34.11 8.57 -0.15
N ASN A 234 33.13 8.85 0.71
CA ASN A 234 32.34 7.83 1.39
C ASN A 234 31.55 6.96 0.41
N ILE A 235 30.88 7.57 -0.58
CA ILE A 235 30.16 6.86 -1.65
C ILE A 235 31.12 6.03 -2.50
N ILE A 236 32.26 6.59 -2.93
CA ILE A 236 33.29 5.86 -3.67
C ILE A 236 33.79 4.66 -2.86
N GLY A 237 34.03 4.84 -1.57
CA GLY A 237 34.46 3.78 -0.67
C GLY A 237 33.42 2.66 -0.54
N LEU A 238 32.15 3.03 -0.38
CA LEU A 238 31.03 2.08 -0.39
C LEU A 238 30.99 1.28 -1.70
N LEU A 239 31.02 1.96 -2.85
CA LEU A 239 30.89 1.33 -4.17
C LEU A 239 32.08 0.44 -4.53
N LYS A 240 33.30 0.78 -4.06
CA LYS A 240 34.47 -0.09 -4.20
C LYS A 240 34.32 -1.37 -3.38
N GLU A 241 33.74 -1.30 -2.19
CA GLU A 241 33.45 -2.50 -1.40
C GLU A 241 32.31 -3.31 -2.02
N TYR A 242 31.24 -2.67 -2.48
CA TYR A 242 30.17 -3.29 -3.26
C TYR A 242 30.72 -4.08 -4.45
N ALA A 243 31.62 -3.49 -5.24
CA ALA A 243 32.22 -4.15 -6.40
C ALA A 243 32.98 -5.45 -6.08
N GLN A 244 33.36 -5.68 -4.81
CA GLN A 244 34.01 -6.93 -4.38
C GLN A 244 33.02 -8.04 -3.98
N THR A 245 31.76 -7.69 -3.73
CA THR A 245 30.72 -8.63 -3.30
C THR A 245 30.37 -9.65 -4.38
N GLU A 246 29.80 -10.79 -3.96
CA GLU A 246 29.23 -11.76 -4.90
C GLU A 246 27.96 -11.21 -5.57
N THR A 247 27.20 -10.38 -4.86
CA THR A 247 26.03 -9.66 -5.39
C THR A 247 26.42 -8.81 -6.61
N ALA A 248 27.49 -8.02 -6.56
CA ALA A 248 27.92 -7.17 -7.67
C ALA A 248 28.46 -7.95 -8.89
N LYS A 249 28.78 -9.23 -8.74
CA LYS A 249 29.24 -10.11 -9.84
C LYS A 249 28.11 -10.95 -10.43
N ASN A 250 26.89 -10.80 -9.92
CA ASN A 250 25.73 -11.55 -10.37
C ASN A 250 24.90 -10.71 -11.35
N LYS A 251 24.65 -11.26 -12.55
CA LYS A 251 23.82 -10.63 -13.59
C LYS A 251 22.38 -10.37 -13.13
N ASP A 252 21.84 -11.20 -12.24
CA ASP A 252 20.46 -11.08 -11.77
C ASP A 252 20.27 -9.83 -10.90
N THR A 253 21.35 -9.33 -10.29
CA THR A 253 21.34 -8.12 -9.46
C THR A 253 20.89 -6.89 -10.24
N VAL A 254 21.23 -6.77 -11.52
CA VAL A 254 20.79 -5.66 -12.38
C VAL A 254 19.26 -5.56 -12.39
N GLN A 255 18.59 -6.69 -12.61
CA GLN A 255 17.12 -6.74 -12.61
C GLN A 255 16.53 -6.35 -11.24
N GLN A 256 17.19 -6.71 -10.14
CA GLN A 256 16.71 -6.35 -8.81
C GLN A 256 16.89 -4.85 -8.53
N LEU A 257 17.99 -4.25 -8.99
CA LEU A 257 18.27 -2.81 -8.86
C LEU A 257 17.36 -1.96 -9.74
N ASP A 258 17.00 -2.43 -10.94
CA ASP A 258 16.11 -1.71 -11.86
C ASP A 258 14.76 -1.37 -11.21
N VAL A 259 14.21 -2.26 -10.38
CA VAL A 259 12.93 -2.03 -9.69
C VAL A 259 12.99 -0.82 -8.74
N ASN A 260 14.17 -0.47 -8.22
CA ASN A 260 14.34 0.61 -7.22
C ASN A 260 14.62 1.99 -7.83
N LEU A 261 15.01 2.05 -9.11
CA LEU A 261 15.51 3.28 -9.74
C LEU A 261 14.47 4.38 -9.95
N ALA A 262 13.18 4.06 -9.90
CA ALA A 262 12.12 5.01 -10.13
C ALA A 262 11.78 5.88 -8.90
N GLY A 263 12.19 5.45 -7.70
CA GLY A 263 11.76 6.04 -6.42
C GLY A 263 10.31 5.73 -6.06
N ASP A 264 9.97 5.79 -4.77
CA ASP A 264 8.58 5.70 -4.34
C ASP A 264 7.80 6.98 -4.65
N TRP A 265 6.57 6.86 -5.12
CA TRP A 265 5.74 8.04 -5.30
C TRP A 265 5.45 8.77 -3.97
N GLN A 266 5.19 8.04 -2.87
CA GLN A 266 4.94 8.67 -1.58
C GLN A 266 6.17 9.47 -1.12
N SER A 267 7.37 8.89 -1.19
CA SER A 267 8.61 9.59 -0.83
C SER A 267 8.89 10.79 -1.73
N ILE A 268 8.64 10.69 -3.04
CA ILE A 268 8.76 11.84 -3.97
C ILE A 268 7.80 12.94 -3.55
N LEU A 269 6.53 12.61 -3.29
CA LEU A 269 5.52 13.58 -2.89
C LEU A 269 5.83 14.22 -1.52
N GLU A 270 6.35 13.45 -0.55
CA GLU A 270 6.81 13.95 0.75
C GLU A 270 7.93 14.99 0.62
N GLU A 271 8.81 14.82 -0.36
CA GLU A 271 9.92 15.74 -0.63
C GLU A 271 9.51 16.97 -1.46
N MET A 272 8.35 16.93 -2.14
CA MET A 272 7.85 18.08 -2.90
C MET A 272 7.55 19.29 -1.98
N PRO A 273 7.70 20.54 -2.48
CA PRO A 273 7.29 21.72 -1.74
C PRO A 273 5.77 21.73 -1.52
N ALA A 274 5.32 22.38 -0.44
CA ALA A 274 3.89 22.52 -0.13
C ALA A 274 3.15 23.48 -1.08
N GLU A 275 3.89 24.33 -1.79
CA GLU A 275 3.36 25.28 -2.78
C GLU A 275 4.07 25.08 -4.13
N ALA A 276 3.43 25.53 -5.21
CA ALA A 276 4.01 25.46 -6.55
C ALA A 276 5.32 26.24 -6.64
N SER A 277 6.38 25.59 -7.13
CA SER A 277 7.66 26.25 -7.40
C SER A 277 7.70 27.02 -8.72
N GLN A 278 6.74 26.76 -9.61
CA GLN A 278 6.67 27.32 -10.96
C GLN A 278 5.22 27.70 -11.28
N SER A 279 5.06 28.72 -12.12
CA SER A 279 3.76 29.08 -12.69
C SER A 279 3.33 28.08 -13.78
N LEU A 280 2.03 28.01 -14.09
CA LEU A 280 1.51 27.20 -15.20
C LEU A 280 2.19 27.52 -16.54
N GLU A 281 2.51 28.79 -16.79
CA GLU A 281 3.20 29.23 -18.01
C GLU A 281 4.62 28.67 -18.08
N GLU A 282 5.35 28.66 -16.96
CA GLU A 282 6.71 28.08 -16.89
C GLU A 282 6.68 26.56 -17.05
N ILE A 283 5.70 25.88 -16.46
CA ILE A 283 5.48 24.44 -16.61
C ILE A 283 5.19 24.11 -18.08
N LEU A 284 4.28 24.85 -18.73
CA LEU A 284 3.97 24.69 -20.17
C LEU A 284 5.19 24.91 -21.05
N ALA A 285 5.99 25.94 -20.74
CA ALA A 285 7.20 26.26 -21.50
C ALA A 285 8.29 25.19 -21.37
N LYS A 286 8.38 24.54 -20.20
CA LYS A 286 9.30 23.42 -19.96
C LYS A 286 8.84 22.16 -20.70
N GLY A 287 7.53 21.91 -20.69
CA GLY A 287 6.92 20.70 -21.24
C GLY A 287 7.27 19.43 -20.46
N ASN A 288 6.66 18.32 -20.86
CA ASN A 288 7.09 16.99 -20.41
C ASN A 288 8.30 16.53 -21.22
N PRO A 289 9.16 15.65 -20.67
CA PRO A 289 10.14 14.95 -21.47
C PRO A 289 9.47 14.12 -22.56
N ASP A 290 10.24 13.87 -23.61
CA ASP A 290 9.82 13.01 -24.70
C ASP A 290 9.97 11.53 -24.28
N PHE A 291 8.84 10.86 -24.11
CA PHE A 291 8.69 9.44 -23.83
C PHE A 291 8.26 8.63 -25.07
N SER A 292 8.45 9.16 -26.29
CA SER A 292 7.98 8.53 -27.53
C SER A 292 8.82 7.36 -28.04
N ASP A 293 10.00 7.09 -27.47
CA ASP A 293 10.82 5.93 -27.85
C ASP A 293 10.16 4.63 -27.38
N THR A 294 9.44 3.96 -28.28
CA THR A 294 8.70 2.73 -28.01
C THR A 294 9.58 1.52 -27.66
N ASN A 295 10.90 1.62 -27.84
CA ASN A 295 11.81 0.58 -27.35
C ASN A 295 12.12 0.75 -25.86
N LYS A 296 11.86 1.94 -25.31
CA LYS A 296 12.17 2.32 -23.94
C LYS A 296 10.90 2.45 -23.09
N TYR A 297 9.84 3.04 -23.65
CA TYR A 297 8.61 3.35 -22.94
C TYR A 297 7.39 2.71 -23.62
N HIS A 298 6.47 2.19 -22.82
CA HIS A 298 5.14 1.84 -23.31
C HIS A 298 4.44 3.09 -23.87
N PRO A 299 3.77 3.04 -25.05
CA PRO A 299 3.15 4.21 -25.68
C PRO A 299 2.12 4.96 -24.81
N VAL A 300 1.52 4.27 -23.84
CA VAL A 300 0.56 4.87 -22.88
C VAL A 300 1.19 5.97 -22.03
N ILE A 301 2.50 5.91 -21.77
CA ILE A 301 3.22 6.88 -20.95
C ILE A 301 3.30 8.21 -21.68
N GLN A 302 3.71 8.21 -22.96
CA GLN A 302 3.68 9.41 -23.80
C GLN A 302 2.26 9.97 -23.93
N ALA A 303 1.26 9.12 -24.18
CA ALA A 303 -0.12 9.56 -24.31
C ALA A 303 -0.65 10.22 -23.02
N THR A 304 -0.23 9.73 -21.85
CA THR A 304 -0.60 10.30 -20.55
C THR A 304 0.14 11.62 -20.29
N ALA A 305 1.40 11.73 -20.69
CA ALA A 305 2.15 12.98 -20.65
C ALA A 305 1.55 14.05 -21.59
N ASP A 306 1.07 13.66 -22.77
CA ASP A 306 0.39 14.56 -23.71
C ASP A 306 -0.96 15.03 -23.15
N ALA A 307 -1.73 14.12 -22.55
CA ALA A 307 -2.99 14.44 -21.89
C ALA A 307 -2.80 15.44 -20.73
N LEU A 308 -1.71 15.29 -19.96
CA LEU A 308 -1.33 16.25 -18.93
C LEU A 308 -1.10 17.65 -19.52
N MET A 309 -0.25 17.75 -20.55
CA MET A 309 0.06 19.04 -21.16
C MET A 309 -1.19 19.68 -21.79
N ALA A 310 -2.08 18.89 -22.37
CA ALA A 310 -3.36 19.36 -22.88
C ALA A 310 -4.23 19.97 -21.76
N ALA A 311 -4.38 19.25 -20.63
CA ALA A 311 -5.17 19.69 -19.48
C ALA A 311 -4.60 20.96 -18.82
N ILE A 312 -3.27 21.09 -18.77
CA ILE A 312 -2.62 22.32 -18.29
C ILE A 312 -2.90 23.47 -19.27
N ASN A 313 -2.79 23.23 -20.58
CA ASN A 313 -2.94 24.26 -21.61
C ASN A 313 -4.38 24.76 -21.75
N ASP A 314 -5.39 23.91 -21.57
CA ASP A 314 -6.80 24.30 -21.65
C ASP A 314 -7.43 24.72 -20.31
N GLY A 315 -6.68 24.58 -19.21
CA GLY A 315 -7.12 24.95 -17.87
C GLY A 315 -8.02 23.91 -17.19
N SER A 316 -8.14 22.70 -17.73
CA SER A 316 -8.92 21.59 -17.16
C SER A 316 -8.13 20.70 -16.18
N ILE A 317 -6.94 21.13 -15.74
CA ILE A 317 -6.07 20.33 -14.88
C ILE A 317 -6.75 19.82 -13.59
N ALA A 318 -7.71 20.57 -13.05
CA ALA A 318 -8.48 20.19 -11.87
C ALA A 318 -9.41 18.99 -12.08
N ASP A 319 -9.95 18.87 -13.28
CA ASP A 319 -10.88 17.81 -13.68
C ASP A 319 -10.16 16.64 -14.39
N SER A 320 -8.83 16.72 -14.48
CA SER A 320 -8.03 15.75 -15.23
C SER A 320 -7.83 14.45 -14.46
N ASN A 321 -8.04 13.32 -15.14
CA ASN A 321 -7.80 11.98 -14.59
C ASN A 321 -6.34 11.53 -14.69
N VAL A 322 -5.42 12.35 -15.22
CA VAL A 322 -4.01 11.97 -15.46
C VAL A 322 -3.35 11.35 -14.24
N TYR A 323 -3.59 11.89 -13.05
CA TYR A 323 -3.01 11.34 -11.82
C TYR A 323 -3.53 9.93 -11.54
N ASN A 324 -4.84 9.68 -11.66
CA ASN A 324 -5.41 8.33 -11.55
C ASN A 324 -4.91 7.40 -12.65
N ASP A 325 -4.81 7.87 -13.90
CA ASP A 325 -4.32 7.09 -15.04
C ASP A 325 -2.93 6.52 -14.77
N THR A 326 -2.04 7.28 -14.13
CA THR A 326 -0.70 6.78 -13.77
C THR A 326 -0.75 5.55 -12.86
N PHE A 327 -1.65 5.50 -11.88
CA PHE A 327 -1.81 4.34 -10.99
C PHE A 327 -2.51 3.17 -11.68
N ILE A 328 -3.44 3.45 -12.59
CA ILE A 328 -4.05 2.40 -13.42
C ILE A 328 -2.97 1.73 -14.27
N ILE A 329 -2.09 2.52 -14.89
CA ILE A 329 -0.97 1.99 -15.69
C ILE A 329 -0.08 1.08 -14.84
N GLU A 330 0.30 1.52 -13.63
CA GLU A 330 1.12 0.70 -12.71
C GLU A 330 0.44 -0.58 -12.25
N ALA A 331 -0.86 -0.51 -11.92
CA ALA A 331 -1.61 -1.67 -11.46
C ALA A 331 -1.81 -2.71 -12.58
N MET A 332 -2.14 -2.25 -13.80
CA MET A 332 -2.35 -3.12 -14.96
C MET A 332 -1.04 -3.64 -15.57
N LYS A 333 0.09 -2.94 -15.36
CA LYS A 333 1.41 -3.32 -15.84
C LYS A 333 2.41 -3.41 -14.67
N PRO A 334 2.35 -4.48 -13.85
CA PRO A 334 3.22 -4.61 -12.67
C PRO A 334 4.71 -4.79 -13.02
N ASP A 335 5.03 -5.12 -14.28
CA ASP A 335 6.38 -5.32 -14.81
C ASP A 335 7.01 -4.08 -15.47
N LEU A 336 6.48 -2.87 -15.23
CA LEU A 336 7.09 -1.61 -15.71
C LEU A 336 8.57 -1.53 -15.28
N ASN A 337 9.42 -1.14 -16.22
CA ASN A 337 10.84 -0.96 -15.95
C ASN A 337 11.14 0.34 -15.18
N ALA A 338 12.39 0.50 -14.74
CA ALA A 338 12.90 1.67 -14.02
C ALA A 338 12.53 3.01 -14.69
N ASP A 339 12.81 3.12 -15.98
CA ASP A 339 12.61 4.34 -16.75
C ASP A 339 11.12 4.65 -16.90
N GLU A 340 10.29 3.62 -17.12
CA GLU A 340 8.84 3.77 -17.24
C GLU A 340 8.19 4.25 -15.94
N LYS A 341 8.55 3.66 -14.81
CA LYS A 341 8.07 4.11 -13.49
C LYS A 341 8.57 5.52 -13.17
N ALA A 342 9.82 5.84 -13.49
CA ALA A 342 10.36 7.20 -13.33
C ALA A 342 9.60 8.21 -14.20
N ALA A 343 9.21 7.84 -15.43
CA ALA A 343 8.38 8.67 -16.29
C ALA A 343 6.98 8.91 -15.70
N LEU A 344 6.33 7.87 -15.14
CA LEU A 344 5.04 8.03 -14.45
C LEU A 344 5.16 8.95 -13.23
N ASN A 345 6.20 8.77 -12.40
CA ASN A 345 6.47 9.65 -11.27
C ASN A 345 6.70 11.10 -11.72
N GLN A 346 7.41 11.32 -12.83
CA GLN A 346 7.60 12.65 -13.38
C GLN A 346 6.28 13.29 -13.85
N ILE A 347 5.40 12.52 -14.51
CA ILE A 347 4.06 12.98 -14.89
C ILE A 347 3.27 13.38 -13.64
N ARG A 348 3.30 12.56 -12.57
CA ARG A 348 2.63 12.88 -11.30
C ARG A 348 3.20 14.16 -10.66
N THR A 349 4.52 14.32 -10.62
CA THR A 349 5.17 15.54 -10.10
C THR A 349 4.68 16.77 -10.86
N THR A 350 4.71 16.74 -12.20
CA THR A 350 4.23 17.86 -13.02
C THR A 350 2.73 18.12 -12.85
N TYR A 351 1.91 17.07 -12.70
CA TYR A 351 0.49 17.20 -12.38
C TYR A 351 0.29 17.92 -11.04
N VAL A 352 0.97 17.49 -9.98
CA VAL A 352 0.83 18.09 -8.65
C VAL A 352 1.33 19.53 -8.65
N GLU A 353 2.47 19.83 -9.27
CA GLU A 353 2.97 21.19 -9.45
C GLU A 353 1.97 22.08 -10.20
N ALA A 354 1.38 21.58 -11.29
CA ALA A 354 0.40 22.32 -12.07
C ALA A 354 -0.91 22.55 -11.30
N ARG A 355 -1.41 21.56 -10.56
CA ARG A 355 -2.59 21.71 -9.70
C ARG A 355 -2.37 22.76 -8.62
N MET A 356 -1.21 22.74 -7.95
CA MET A 356 -0.84 23.76 -6.97
C MET A 356 -0.76 25.15 -7.64
N ALA A 357 -0.17 25.26 -8.83
CA ALA A 357 -0.03 26.52 -9.56
C ALA A 357 -1.36 27.09 -10.07
N ALA A 358 -2.34 26.22 -10.34
CA ALA A 358 -3.69 26.61 -10.75
C ALA A 358 -4.50 27.24 -9.59
N GLY A 359 -4.10 26.99 -8.34
CA GLY A 359 -4.66 27.63 -7.15
C GLY A 359 -6.04 27.10 -6.78
N GLU A 360 -6.07 25.97 -6.07
CA GLU A 360 -7.27 25.43 -5.43
C GLU A 360 -6.94 24.97 -4.01
N GLU A 361 -7.10 25.85 -3.02
CA GLU A 361 -7.09 25.41 -1.63
C GLU A 361 -8.30 25.94 -0.87
N VAL A 362 -9.17 25.00 -0.46
CA VAL A 362 -10.01 25.12 0.73
C VAL A 362 -9.53 24.02 1.68
N GLY A 363 -9.14 24.39 2.89
CA GLY A 363 -8.68 23.46 3.94
C GLY A 363 -7.17 23.14 3.90
N ALA A 364 -6.83 21.86 3.94
CA ALA A 364 -5.44 21.34 3.90
C ALA A 364 -4.81 21.43 2.50
N SER A 365 -3.47 21.44 2.46
CA SER A 365 -2.72 21.53 1.19
C SER A 365 -2.99 20.33 0.28
N LEU A 366 -2.88 20.52 -1.04
CA LEU A 366 -3.04 19.42 -2.00
C LEU A 366 -2.07 18.27 -1.69
N LYS A 367 -0.81 18.61 -1.36
CA LYS A 367 0.21 17.62 -0.99
C LYS A 367 -0.23 16.77 0.20
N ASP A 368 -0.69 17.40 1.27
CA ASP A 368 -1.09 16.68 2.49
C ASP A 368 -2.28 15.74 2.23
N LYS A 369 -3.23 16.17 1.41
CA LYS A 369 -4.39 15.35 1.01
C LYS A 369 -3.97 14.12 0.20
N LEU A 370 -3.08 14.30 -0.78
CA LEU A 370 -2.56 13.20 -1.58
C LEU A 370 -1.72 12.22 -0.73
N LEU A 371 -0.95 12.72 0.24
CA LEU A 371 -0.21 11.88 1.19
C LEU A 371 -1.15 11.08 2.10
N ALA A 372 -2.21 11.71 2.60
CA ALA A 372 -3.23 11.02 3.40
C ALA A 372 -3.88 9.88 2.61
N GLY A 373 -4.23 10.12 1.34
CA GLY A 373 -4.80 9.06 0.50
C GLY A 373 -3.85 7.92 0.19
N LEU A 374 -2.56 8.20 -0.05
CA LEU A 374 -1.55 7.15 -0.20
C LEU A 374 -1.39 6.33 1.09
N ALA A 375 -1.36 7.00 2.24
CA ALA A 375 -1.27 6.34 3.54
C ALA A 375 -2.49 5.44 3.80
N GLU A 376 -3.69 5.90 3.48
CA GLU A 376 -4.92 5.14 3.66
C GLU A 376 -4.97 3.90 2.74
N VAL A 377 -4.60 4.05 1.47
CA VAL A 377 -4.48 2.90 0.55
C VAL A 377 -3.48 1.87 1.07
N ASN A 378 -2.33 2.33 1.55
CA ASN A 378 -1.30 1.44 2.11
C ASN A 378 -1.79 0.76 3.39
N ARG A 379 -2.51 1.48 4.26
CA ARG A 379 -3.13 0.92 5.47
C ARG A 379 -4.17 -0.14 5.11
N LEU A 380 -5.09 0.17 4.19
CA LEU A 380 -6.15 -0.72 3.78
C LEU A 380 -5.61 -2.01 3.13
N LYS A 381 -4.60 -1.88 2.26
CA LYS A 381 -3.89 -3.02 1.64
C LYS A 381 -3.43 -4.06 2.66
N ILE A 382 -3.17 -3.60 3.88
CA ILE A 382 -2.53 -4.34 4.95
C ILE A 382 -3.54 -4.86 5.95
N GLU A 383 -4.44 -4.00 6.41
CA GLU A 383 -5.42 -4.30 7.45
C GLU A 383 -6.60 -5.10 6.90
N ASP A 384 -7.03 -4.80 5.67
CA ASP A 384 -8.11 -5.49 4.98
C ASP A 384 -7.82 -5.68 3.48
N PRO A 385 -7.01 -6.70 3.14
CA PRO A 385 -6.70 -7.03 1.74
C PRO A 385 -7.94 -7.35 0.89
N ALA A 386 -9.05 -7.78 1.51
CA ALA A 386 -10.29 -8.07 0.79
C ALA A 386 -10.96 -6.77 0.32
N SER A 387 -11.13 -5.80 1.22
CA SER A 387 -11.65 -4.49 0.83
C SER A 387 -10.70 -3.74 -0.09
N TYR A 388 -9.38 -3.83 0.12
CA TYR A 388 -8.40 -3.28 -0.82
C TYR A 388 -8.58 -3.82 -2.23
N ASN A 389 -8.75 -5.14 -2.37
CA ASN A 389 -8.96 -5.79 -3.67
C ASN A 389 -10.24 -5.27 -4.35
N ASP A 390 -11.35 -5.17 -3.63
CA ASP A 390 -12.62 -4.69 -4.16
C ASP A 390 -12.51 -3.20 -4.59
N ILE A 391 -11.88 -2.36 -3.77
CA ILE A 391 -11.65 -0.94 -4.08
C ILE A 391 -10.71 -0.76 -5.28
N MET A 392 -9.68 -1.59 -5.41
CA MET A 392 -8.81 -1.59 -6.60
C MET A 392 -9.59 -1.98 -7.86
N LEU A 393 -10.50 -2.97 -7.79
CA LEU A 393 -11.36 -3.31 -8.93
C LEU A 393 -12.28 -2.13 -9.31
N ILE A 394 -12.83 -1.44 -8.32
CA ILE A 394 -13.61 -0.21 -8.55
C ILE A 394 -12.75 0.83 -9.26
N GLY A 395 -11.57 1.15 -8.74
CA GLY A 395 -10.69 2.15 -9.36
C GLY A 395 -10.26 1.78 -10.78
N LEU A 396 -9.89 0.53 -11.02
CA LEU A 396 -9.47 0.05 -12.34
C LEU A 396 -10.60 0.11 -13.37
N THR A 397 -11.84 -0.21 -12.98
CA THR A 397 -13.00 -0.21 -13.88
C THR A 397 -13.58 1.19 -14.11
N SER A 398 -13.62 2.02 -13.07
CA SER A 398 -14.25 3.35 -13.12
C SER A 398 -13.29 4.50 -13.46
N GLY A 399 -11.98 4.33 -13.26
CA GLY A 399 -10.99 5.42 -13.34
C GLY A 399 -10.77 6.16 -12.02
N TYR A 400 -11.47 5.79 -10.96
CA TYR A 400 -11.45 6.44 -9.65
C TYR A 400 -10.53 5.72 -8.69
N MET A 401 -9.23 5.92 -8.88
CA MET A 401 -8.22 5.24 -8.08
C MET A 401 -8.23 5.71 -6.62
N PRO A 402 -8.02 4.80 -5.65
CA PRO A 402 -8.12 5.13 -4.22
C PRO A 402 -7.00 6.03 -3.69
N GLN A 403 -5.97 6.29 -4.50
CA GLN A 403 -4.95 7.29 -4.19
C GLN A 403 -5.48 8.74 -4.29
N SER A 404 -6.69 8.93 -4.81
CA SER A 404 -7.31 10.24 -5.02
C SER A 404 -8.72 10.36 -4.44
N LEU A 405 -9.26 9.28 -3.87
CA LEU A 405 -10.60 9.21 -3.30
C LEU A 405 -10.59 8.34 -2.05
N ASP A 406 -11.40 8.73 -1.07
CA ASP A 406 -11.73 7.88 0.06
C ASP A 406 -12.82 6.88 -0.30
N TYR A 407 -12.77 5.73 0.35
CA TYR A 407 -13.73 4.65 0.17
C TYR A 407 -14.19 4.13 1.52
N ASP A 408 -15.50 4.16 1.75
CA ASP A 408 -16.11 3.54 2.92
C ASP A 408 -16.93 2.31 2.52
N PHE A 409 -16.84 1.26 3.33
CA PHE A 409 -17.71 0.10 3.19
C PHE A 409 -19.14 0.45 3.62
N ASP A 410 -20.10 0.16 2.77
CA ASP A 410 -21.52 0.41 2.99
C ASP A 410 -22.21 -0.92 3.34
N ASP A 411 -22.22 -1.24 4.64
CA ASP A 411 -22.80 -2.48 5.14
C ASP A 411 -24.32 -2.56 4.91
N LEU A 412 -25.01 -1.41 4.93
CA LEU A 412 -26.47 -1.33 4.78
C LEU A 412 -26.96 -1.85 3.42
N ASN A 413 -26.12 -1.72 2.39
CA ASN A 413 -26.41 -2.18 1.03
C ASN A 413 -25.54 -3.37 0.62
N SER A 414 -24.78 -3.94 1.55
CA SER A 414 -24.06 -5.19 1.32
C SER A 414 -25.01 -6.39 1.52
N ASP A 415 -24.82 -7.47 0.77
CA ASP A 415 -25.57 -8.71 0.94
C ASP A 415 -24.66 -9.94 0.84
N ASP A 416 -25.24 -11.15 0.89
CA ASP A 416 -24.47 -12.40 0.81
C ASP A 416 -23.61 -12.53 -0.47
N GLN A 417 -23.94 -11.81 -1.54
CA GLN A 417 -23.31 -11.92 -2.86
C GLN A 417 -22.50 -10.68 -3.27
N VAL A 418 -22.79 -9.50 -2.74
CA VAL A 418 -22.09 -8.25 -3.09
C VAL A 418 -21.56 -7.50 -1.88
N ASN A 419 -20.40 -6.87 -2.06
CA ASN A 419 -19.89 -5.84 -1.18
C ASN A 419 -20.22 -4.47 -1.79
N THR A 420 -20.62 -3.51 -0.97
CA THR A 420 -20.96 -2.16 -1.44
C THR A 420 -20.00 -1.14 -0.84
N TYR A 421 -19.58 -0.18 -1.67
CA TYR A 421 -18.63 0.86 -1.30
C TYR A 421 -19.11 2.23 -1.75
N MET A 422 -18.90 3.23 -0.91
CA MET A 422 -19.11 4.64 -1.23
C MET A 422 -17.77 5.32 -1.47
N ALA A 423 -17.66 6.06 -2.57
CA ALA A 423 -16.47 6.83 -2.91
C ALA A 423 -16.68 8.32 -2.60
N TYR A 424 -15.65 8.97 -2.05
CA TYR A 424 -15.66 10.39 -1.66
C TYR A 424 -14.42 11.12 -2.15
N PRO A 425 -14.52 12.40 -2.58
CA PRO A 425 -13.34 13.21 -2.86
C PRO A 425 -12.71 13.69 -1.55
N TYR A 426 -11.37 13.58 -1.42
CA TYR A 426 -10.57 14.13 -0.31
C TYR A 426 -10.81 15.63 -0.03
N LEU A 427 -11.48 16.35 -0.94
CA LEU A 427 -11.70 17.79 -0.88
C LEU A 427 -13.00 18.19 -0.12
N VAL A 428 -13.74 17.25 0.45
CA VAL A 428 -15.01 17.56 1.14
C VAL A 428 -14.85 17.51 2.66
N GLU A 429 -14.93 18.67 3.32
CA GLU A 429 -14.69 18.84 4.77
C GLU A 429 -15.82 18.31 5.68
N LYS A 430 -16.95 17.81 5.13
CA LYS A 430 -18.07 17.27 5.93
C LYS A 430 -18.77 16.09 5.23
N LEU A 431 -18.83 14.97 5.95
CA LEU A 431 -19.61 13.78 5.59
C LEU A 431 -21.11 14.05 5.78
N ASN A 432 -21.89 13.96 4.71
CA ASN A 432 -23.33 13.72 4.74
C ASN A 432 -23.78 13.05 3.43
N GLU A 433 -24.98 12.48 3.40
CA GLU A 433 -25.54 11.78 2.23
C GLU A 433 -25.61 12.65 0.96
N ASP A 434 -25.60 13.97 1.12
CA ASP A 434 -25.58 14.94 0.01
C ASP A 434 -24.20 15.04 -0.69
N ASN A 435 -23.14 14.48 -0.12
CA ASN A 435 -21.75 14.58 -0.58
C ASN A 435 -21.14 13.27 -1.11
N VAL A 436 -21.93 12.20 -1.25
CA VAL A 436 -21.48 10.94 -1.87
C VAL A 436 -21.10 11.20 -3.33
N PHE A 437 -19.92 10.75 -3.78
CA PHE A 437 -19.51 10.96 -5.17
C PHE A 437 -20.14 9.91 -6.08
N ASN A 438 -20.00 8.62 -5.71
CA ASN A 438 -20.64 7.47 -6.35
C ASN A 438 -20.74 6.30 -5.35
N ARG A 439 -21.69 5.39 -5.58
CA ARG A 439 -21.82 4.12 -4.84
C ARG A 439 -21.62 2.95 -5.82
N PHE A 440 -20.76 2.02 -5.44
CA PHE A 440 -20.37 0.86 -6.24
C PHE A 440 -20.71 -0.44 -5.51
N SER A 441 -21.01 -1.49 -6.25
CA SER A 441 -21.05 -2.86 -5.74
C SER A 441 -20.00 -3.70 -6.44
N VAL A 442 -19.41 -4.64 -5.70
CA VAL A 442 -18.48 -5.64 -6.19
C VAL A 442 -19.05 -7.02 -5.88
N ASN A 443 -19.26 -7.84 -6.90
CA ASN A 443 -19.71 -9.20 -6.71
C ASN A 443 -18.59 -10.06 -6.11
N LYS A 444 -18.88 -10.72 -4.98
CA LYS A 444 -17.89 -11.46 -4.18
C LYS A 444 -17.23 -12.60 -4.95
N GLU A 445 -17.97 -13.27 -5.84
CA GLU A 445 -17.49 -14.43 -6.63
C GLU A 445 -16.92 -14.01 -7.99
N SER A 446 -17.71 -13.30 -8.81
CA SER A 446 -17.34 -12.94 -10.19
C SER A 446 -16.39 -11.75 -10.27
N LYS A 447 -16.25 -10.96 -9.20
CA LYS A 447 -15.46 -9.72 -9.15
C LYS A 447 -15.94 -8.64 -10.12
N GLU A 448 -17.17 -8.74 -10.59
CA GLU A 448 -17.82 -7.73 -11.42
C GLU A 448 -18.15 -6.49 -10.59
N VAL A 449 -17.84 -5.30 -11.12
CA VAL A 449 -18.14 -4.01 -10.51
C VAL A 449 -19.38 -3.41 -11.17
N THR A 450 -20.32 -2.91 -10.37
CA THR A 450 -21.52 -2.19 -10.85
C THR A 450 -21.69 -0.86 -10.14
N ILE A 451 -22.13 0.18 -10.85
CA ILE A 451 -22.51 1.47 -10.26
C ILE A 451 -23.95 1.36 -9.73
N LEU A 452 -24.12 1.48 -8.41
CA LEU A 452 -25.44 1.50 -7.77
C LEU A 452 -26.04 2.90 -7.77
N GLN A 453 -25.23 3.93 -7.51
CA GLN A 453 -25.65 5.32 -7.50
C GLN A 453 -24.60 6.19 -8.18
N ASN A 454 -25.11 7.10 -9.02
CA ASN A 454 -24.30 7.95 -9.84
C ASN A 454 -24.67 9.42 -9.66
N LEU A 455 -23.87 10.15 -8.87
CA LEU A 455 -24.18 11.54 -8.56
C LEU A 455 -23.45 12.53 -9.48
N ASN A 456 -22.37 12.11 -10.15
CA ASN A 456 -21.53 12.97 -10.99
C ASN A 456 -21.47 12.60 -12.48
N GLY A 457 -22.38 11.77 -12.97
CA GLY A 457 -22.58 11.54 -14.41
C GLY A 457 -21.74 10.44 -15.07
N LEU A 458 -21.07 9.55 -14.31
CA LEU A 458 -20.57 8.29 -14.91
C LEU A 458 -21.76 7.45 -15.40
N SER A 459 -21.96 7.31 -16.71
CA SER A 459 -22.98 6.37 -17.19
C SER A 459 -22.61 4.93 -16.77
N ALA A 460 -23.57 4.05 -16.49
CA ALA A 460 -23.29 2.63 -16.20
C ALA A 460 -22.50 1.90 -17.32
N GLY A 461 -22.54 2.43 -18.55
CA GLY A 461 -21.71 1.96 -19.68
C GLY A 461 -20.30 2.58 -19.75
N ALA A 462 -19.92 3.40 -18.77
CA ALA A 462 -18.57 3.95 -18.62
C ALA A 462 -17.62 3.02 -17.85
N LEU A 463 -18.16 1.99 -17.16
CA LEU A 463 -17.31 0.96 -16.57
C LEU A 463 -16.69 0.13 -17.69
N GLU A 464 -15.37 0.19 -17.83
CA GLU A 464 -14.64 -0.64 -18.75
C GLU A 464 -14.33 -1.99 -18.09
N SER A 465 -14.67 -3.10 -18.75
CA SER A 465 -14.23 -4.43 -18.29
C SER A 465 -12.72 -4.51 -18.41
N ILE A 466 -12.04 -4.69 -17.28
CA ILE A 466 -10.57 -4.81 -17.27
C ILE A 466 -10.08 -6.20 -17.70
N SER A 467 -10.96 -7.18 -17.86
CA SER A 467 -10.59 -8.59 -18.12
C SER A 467 -9.70 -8.80 -19.36
N SER A 468 -9.72 -7.88 -20.33
CA SER A 468 -8.87 -7.92 -21.54
C SER A 468 -7.97 -6.70 -21.74
N GLY A 469 -7.95 -5.75 -20.79
CA GLY A 469 -7.27 -4.46 -20.93
C GLY A 469 -8.22 -3.25 -20.95
N LYS A 470 -7.64 -2.05 -20.95
CA LYS A 470 -8.34 -0.76 -20.82
C LYS A 470 -7.80 0.26 -21.85
N MET A 471 -8.64 1.19 -22.29
CA MET A 471 -8.16 2.34 -23.07
C MET A 471 -7.75 3.47 -22.13
N ILE A 472 -6.50 3.90 -22.19
CA ILE A 472 -5.97 5.00 -21.37
C ILE A 472 -5.40 6.05 -22.32
N ASN A 473 -5.97 7.25 -22.30
CA ASN A 473 -5.57 8.36 -23.17
C ASN A 473 -5.47 7.96 -24.66
N GLY A 474 -6.39 7.09 -25.11
CA GLY A 474 -6.45 6.61 -26.50
C GLY A 474 -5.49 5.45 -26.85
N VAL A 475 -4.75 4.92 -25.87
CA VAL A 475 -3.85 3.77 -26.04
C VAL A 475 -4.40 2.56 -25.28
N ALA A 476 -4.42 1.40 -25.94
CA ALA A 476 -4.80 0.15 -25.28
C ALA A 476 -3.68 -0.32 -24.33
N LEU A 477 -4.05 -0.70 -23.11
CA LEU A 477 -3.17 -1.31 -22.12
C LEU A 477 -3.74 -2.68 -21.72
N GLU A 478 -2.96 -3.73 -21.89
CA GLU A 478 -3.33 -5.08 -21.43
C GLU A 478 -3.39 -5.13 -19.91
N ASN A 479 -4.31 -5.94 -19.37
CA ASN A 479 -4.46 -6.12 -17.93
C ASN A 479 -3.62 -7.30 -17.43
N HIS A 480 -2.65 -7.01 -16.58
CA HIS A 480 -1.86 -7.99 -15.83
C HIS A 480 -2.00 -7.79 -14.31
N PHE A 481 -3.06 -7.10 -13.86
CA PHE A 481 -3.36 -6.91 -12.45
C PHE A 481 -3.75 -8.25 -11.79
N GLU A 482 -3.17 -8.51 -10.61
CA GLU A 482 -3.48 -9.68 -9.79
C GLU A 482 -4.00 -9.22 -8.43
N LEU A 483 -5.09 -9.86 -7.98
CA LEU A 483 -5.65 -9.62 -6.65
C LEU A 483 -4.69 -10.12 -5.57
N LEU A 484 -4.61 -9.38 -4.47
CA LEU A 484 -3.84 -9.83 -3.31
C LEU A 484 -4.47 -11.08 -2.69
N PRO A 485 -3.66 -12.01 -2.18
CA PRO A 485 -4.19 -13.12 -1.40
C PRO A 485 -4.88 -12.58 -0.15
N VAL A 486 -6.13 -13.00 0.07
CA VAL A 486 -6.88 -12.68 1.29
C VAL A 486 -6.60 -13.80 2.30
N PRO A 487 -6.04 -13.51 3.48
CA PRO A 487 -5.84 -14.52 4.52
C PRO A 487 -7.20 -15.11 4.94
N GLU A 488 -7.32 -16.44 4.91
CA GLU A 488 -8.47 -17.10 5.54
C GLU A 488 -8.40 -16.85 7.05
N LEU A 489 -9.35 -16.10 7.59
CA LEU A 489 -9.53 -16.03 9.03
C LEU A 489 -9.87 -17.45 9.51
N PRO A 490 -9.25 -17.94 10.59
CA PRO A 490 -9.67 -19.21 11.18
C PRO A 490 -11.16 -19.10 11.48
N GLU A 491 -11.96 -20.04 10.98
CA GLU A 491 -13.38 -20.12 11.32
C GLU A 491 -13.48 -20.00 12.83
N SER A 492 -14.14 -18.93 13.31
CA SER A 492 -14.50 -18.87 14.70
C SER A 492 -15.42 -20.06 14.91
N ASP A 493 -14.93 -21.07 15.64
CA ASP A 493 -15.79 -22.10 16.17
C ASP A 493 -16.86 -21.34 16.95
N SER A 494 -18.03 -21.20 16.33
CA SER A 494 -19.22 -20.66 16.96
C SER A 494 -19.49 -21.58 18.15
N ALA A 495 -18.98 -21.19 19.31
CA ALA A 495 -19.27 -21.85 20.56
C ALA A 495 -20.78 -21.75 20.71
N ALA A 496 -21.44 -22.88 20.49
CA ALA A 496 -22.85 -23.06 20.72
C ALA A 496 -23.20 -22.41 22.07
N SER A 497 -24.11 -21.45 22.01
CA SER A 497 -24.76 -20.88 23.18
C SER A 497 -25.49 -22.02 23.90
N ASP A 498 -24.83 -22.63 24.88
CA ASP A 498 -25.46 -23.55 25.82
C ASP A 498 -26.10 -22.69 26.91
N ASP A 499 -27.40 -22.42 26.72
CA ASP A 499 -28.30 -21.95 27.76
C ASP A 499 -28.25 -22.94 28.94
N SER A 500 -27.55 -22.58 30.00
CA SER A 500 -27.93 -22.74 31.41
C SER A 500 -26.70 -22.87 32.30
N GLN A 501 -26.49 -21.88 33.16
CA GLN A 501 -26.53 -22.11 34.60
C GLN A 501 -26.40 -20.81 35.37
N SER A 502 -27.44 -20.55 36.15
CA SER A 502 -27.46 -19.70 37.32
C SER A 502 -26.27 -20.01 38.26
N SER A 503 -25.52 -18.99 38.65
CA SER A 503 -24.82 -19.02 39.93
C SER A 503 -24.81 -17.64 40.56
N GLU A 504 -25.50 -17.62 41.69
CA GLU A 504 -25.59 -16.64 42.76
C GLU A 504 -24.44 -15.63 42.90
N SER A 505 -24.88 -14.39 43.10
CA SER A 505 -24.19 -13.26 43.66
C SER A 505 -23.44 -13.58 44.96
N SER A 506 -22.20 -13.12 45.07
CA SER A 506 -21.64 -12.67 46.34
C SER A 506 -21.30 -11.20 46.23
N GLU A 507 -22.02 -10.42 47.02
CA GLU A 507 -21.79 -9.02 47.35
C GLU A 507 -20.35 -8.82 47.83
N ASP A 508 -19.67 -7.81 47.30
CA ASP A 508 -18.69 -7.07 48.07
C ASP A 508 -18.91 -5.58 47.80
N GLU A 509 -19.40 -4.89 48.83
CA GLU A 509 -19.60 -3.44 48.85
C GLU A 509 -18.24 -2.75 48.95
N SER A 510 -17.92 -1.91 47.97
CA SER A 510 -17.06 -0.76 48.21
C SER A 510 -17.72 0.48 47.63
N GLN A 511 -18.09 1.37 48.54
CA GLN A 511 -18.70 2.68 48.31
C GLN A 511 -17.90 3.51 47.32
N GLU A 512 -18.55 4.01 46.28
CA GLU A 512 -18.10 5.22 45.61
C GLU A 512 -19.29 6.12 45.26
N SER A 513 -19.05 7.41 45.43
CA SER A 513 -19.98 8.53 45.41
C SER A 513 -20.82 8.64 44.13
N GLY A 514 -22.07 9.07 44.28
CA GLY A 514 -23.01 9.30 43.20
C GLY A 514 -22.44 10.08 42.01
N GLN A 515 -22.30 9.38 40.89
CA GLN A 515 -22.36 9.94 39.55
C GLN A 515 -23.62 9.38 38.91
N SER A 516 -24.44 10.26 38.32
CA SER A 516 -25.58 9.87 37.49
C SER A 516 -25.08 8.89 36.43
N GLN A 517 -25.63 7.68 36.38
CA GLN A 517 -25.35 6.78 35.25
C GLN A 517 -25.77 7.50 33.98
N ALA A 518 -24.85 7.58 33.01
CA ALA A 518 -25.16 8.08 31.68
C ALA A 518 -26.28 7.23 31.08
N PHE A 519 -27.23 7.89 30.42
CA PHE A 519 -28.35 7.23 29.77
C PHE A 519 -27.78 6.32 28.66
N SER A 520 -28.12 5.02 28.64
CA SER A 520 -27.62 4.15 27.56
C SER A 520 -28.27 4.50 26.22
N GLN A 521 -27.62 4.14 25.10
CA GLN A 521 -28.16 4.35 23.76
C GLN A 521 -29.59 3.80 23.62
N ASP A 522 -29.81 2.56 24.06
CA ASP A 522 -31.13 1.90 24.03
C ASP A 522 -32.17 2.63 24.90
N GLN A 523 -31.75 3.19 26.03
CA GLN A 523 -32.63 3.95 26.92
C GLN A 523 -33.03 5.28 26.28
N ALA A 524 -32.08 6.00 25.67
CA ALA A 524 -32.31 7.27 24.98
C ALA A 524 -33.27 7.07 23.81
N LEU A 525 -33.04 6.01 23.03
CA LEU A 525 -33.85 5.61 21.89
C LEU A 525 -35.30 5.32 22.27
N THR A 526 -35.47 4.49 23.31
CA THR A 526 -36.79 4.11 23.84
C THR A 526 -37.54 5.34 24.38
N ALA A 527 -36.84 6.28 25.01
CA ALA A 527 -37.45 7.48 25.56
C ALA A 527 -37.98 8.43 24.48
N VAL A 528 -37.23 8.63 23.39
CA VAL A 528 -37.64 9.46 22.25
C VAL A 528 -38.85 8.85 21.51
N LEU A 529 -38.84 7.54 21.26
CA LEU A 529 -39.99 6.87 20.64
C LEU A 529 -41.26 6.98 21.49
N ASN A 530 -41.13 6.81 22.82
CA ASN A 530 -42.27 6.92 23.74
C ASN A 530 -42.84 8.35 23.84
N GLN A 531 -41.99 9.38 23.72
CA GLN A 531 -42.43 10.77 23.79
C GLN A 531 -43.09 11.25 22.50
N THR A 532 -42.60 10.81 21.35
CA THR A 532 -43.07 11.26 20.02
C THR A 532 -44.33 10.54 19.58
N GLY A 533 -44.51 9.27 19.97
CA GLY A 533 -45.69 8.47 19.59
C GLY A 533 -45.79 8.20 18.08
N LEU A 534 -44.69 8.40 17.34
CA LEU A 534 -44.63 8.19 15.90
C LEU A 534 -44.62 6.69 15.56
N THR A 535 -45.32 6.31 14.50
CA THR A 535 -45.40 4.93 13.98
C THR A 535 -45.00 4.92 12.51
N GLY A 536 -44.28 3.90 12.04
CA GLY A 536 -43.77 3.86 10.66
C GLY A 536 -42.53 4.73 10.45
N VAL A 537 -41.68 4.77 11.49
CA VAL A 537 -40.42 5.50 11.49
C VAL A 537 -39.29 4.55 11.86
N SER A 538 -38.16 4.72 11.20
CA SER A 538 -36.89 4.07 11.53
C SER A 538 -35.99 5.08 12.24
N LEU A 539 -35.04 4.54 12.99
CA LEU A 539 -34.10 5.32 13.76
C LEU A 539 -32.79 5.33 12.98
N ASP A 540 -32.43 6.51 12.51
CA ASP A 540 -31.38 6.71 11.51
C ASP A 540 -30.00 6.77 12.19
N VAL A 541 -29.86 7.68 13.16
CA VAL A 541 -28.57 7.98 13.79
C VAL A 541 -28.77 8.33 15.26
N ALA A 542 -28.01 7.68 16.12
CA ALA A 542 -27.80 8.07 17.51
C ALA A 542 -26.32 8.36 17.71
N SER A 543 -25.97 9.64 17.90
CA SER A 543 -24.60 10.06 18.22
C SER A 543 -24.55 10.55 19.66
N GLN A 544 -23.40 10.33 20.32
CA GLN A 544 -23.17 10.86 21.65
C GLN A 544 -22.45 12.20 21.53
N ASP A 545 -22.95 13.22 22.22
CA ASP A 545 -22.25 14.49 22.36
C ASP A 545 -21.02 14.28 23.24
N GLU A 546 -19.83 14.40 22.65
CA GLU A 546 -18.55 14.16 23.33
C GLU A 546 -18.29 15.13 24.50
N THR A 547 -19.04 16.25 24.57
CA THR A 547 -18.85 17.29 25.58
C THR A 547 -19.57 16.99 26.89
N ASP A 548 -20.76 16.39 26.85
CA ASP A 548 -21.60 16.15 28.03
C ASP A 548 -22.19 14.74 28.13
N GLY A 549 -21.89 13.87 27.16
CA GLY A 549 -22.31 12.47 27.10
C GLY A 549 -23.80 12.26 26.81
N SER A 550 -24.52 13.31 26.43
CA SER A 550 -25.92 13.25 26.01
C SER A 550 -26.07 12.63 24.61
N TRP A 551 -27.28 12.22 24.24
CA TRP A 551 -27.55 11.58 22.96
C TRP A 551 -28.29 12.50 22.01
N ILE A 552 -27.85 12.60 20.76
CA ILE A 552 -28.60 13.22 19.69
C ILE A 552 -29.20 12.10 18.84
N ILE A 553 -30.53 12.11 18.71
CA ILE A 553 -31.30 11.06 18.04
C ILE A 553 -32.06 11.68 16.87
N SER A 554 -31.84 11.13 15.68
CA SER A 554 -32.58 11.48 14.47
C SER A 554 -33.58 10.38 14.11
N ILE A 555 -34.82 10.77 13.85
CA ILE A 555 -35.90 9.87 13.42
C ILE A 555 -36.19 10.14 11.94
N ILE A 556 -36.42 9.09 11.16
CA ILE A 556 -36.77 9.17 9.73
C ILE A 556 -38.04 8.38 9.44
N PHE A 557 -38.83 8.82 8.46
CA PHE A 557 -39.99 8.06 7.99
C PHE A 557 -39.55 6.89 7.10
N ASP A 558 -40.11 5.70 7.32
CA ASP A 558 -39.74 4.47 6.59
C ASP A 558 -39.96 4.59 5.08
N ASP A 559 -41.01 5.31 4.68
CA ASP A 559 -41.52 5.32 3.31
C ASP A 559 -40.72 6.22 2.36
N ASP A 560 -40.08 7.27 2.87
CA ASP A 560 -39.39 8.28 2.04
C ASP A 560 -38.11 8.86 2.64
N GLN A 561 -37.63 8.29 3.76
CA GLN A 561 -36.37 8.62 4.42
C GLN A 561 -36.23 10.11 4.77
N ARG A 562 -37.33 10.86 4.86
CA ARG A 562 -37.30 12.26 5.31
C ARG A 562 -37.16 12.32 6.82
N SER A 563 -36.41 13.31 7.30
CA SER A 563 -36.28 13.59 8.74
C SER A 563 -37.64 13.86 9.37
N ALA A 564 -38.03 12.97 10.28
CA ALA A 564 -39.21 13.09 11.12
C ALA A 564 -38.92 13.92 12.39
N GLY A 565 -37.66 14.28 12.66
CA GLY A 565 -37.27 15.18 13.74
C GLY A 565 -35.90 14.81 14.34
N VAL A 566 -35.32 15.76 15.07
CA VAL A 566 -34.05 15.59 15.81
C VAL A 566 -34.27 15.93 17.28
N TYR A 567 -33.81 15.05 18.16
CA TYR A 567 -34.02 15.11 19.61
C TYR A 567 -32.70 15.03 20.35
N HIS A 568 -32.55 15.84 21.39
CA HIS A 568 -31.40 15.83 22.29
C HIS A 568 -31.84 15.25 23.63
N VAL A 569 -31.24 14.14 24.04
CA VAL A 569 -31.55 13.41 25.29
C VAL A 569 -30.41 13.62 26.26
N HIS A 570 -30.64 14.45 27.28
CA HIS A 570 -29.68 14.71 28.33
C HIS A 570 -29.56 13.52 29.29
N ASN A 571 -28.43 13.46 29.99
CA ASN A 571 -28.13 12.38 30.94
C ASN A 571 -29.07 12.32 32.17
N ASP A 572 -29.87 13.36 32.42
CA ASP A 572 -30.94 13.35 33.43
C ASP A 572 -32.30 12.84 32.90
N GLY A 573 -32.34 12.41 31.64
CA GLY A 573 -33.52 11.90 30.94
C GLY A 573 -34.43 12.98 30.38
N THR A 574 -34.02 14.26 30.42
CA THR A 574 -34.75 15.33 29.74
C THR A 574 -34.51 15.28 28.23
N ILE A 575 -35.57 15.51 27.46
CA ILE A 575 -35.55 15.45 26.00
C ILE A 575 -35.93 16.82 25.44
N GLU A 576 -35.01 17.42 24.70
CA GLU A 576 -35.20 18.67 23.96
C GLU A 576 -35.40 18.39 22.47
N VAL A 577 -36.32 19.11 21.83
CA VAL A 577 -36.53 19.01 20.38
C VAL A 577 -35.59 19.99 19.69
N VAL A 578 -34.60 19.46 18.99
CA VAL A 578 -33.60 20.25 18.25
C VAL A 578 -34.19 20.72 16.92
N GLN A 579 -35.01 19.88 16.29
CA GLN A 579 -35.71 20.20 15.04
C GLN A 579 -37.08 19.51 15.01
N GLU A 580 -38.15 20.28 14.85
CA GLU A 580 -39.53 19.76 14.81
C GLU A 580 -39.81 18.94 13.54
N ALA A 581 -40.65 17.91 13.71
CA ALA A 581 -41.18 17.07 12.65
C ALA A 581 -41.87 17.91 11.57
N LEU A 582 -41.37 17.87 10.33
CA LEU A 582 -42.16 18.34 9.19
C LEU A 582 -43.24 17.27 8.93
N ALA A 583 -44.48 17.57 9.32
CA ALA A 583 -45.60 16.70 8.97
C ALA A 583 -45.63 16.52 7.43
N PRO A 584 -45.83 15.29 6.93
CA PRO A 584 -45.98 15.07 5.51
C PRO A 584 -47.16 15.89 4.98
N GLU A 585 -47.01 16.55 3.84
CA GLU A 585 -48.10 17.32 3.23
C GLU A 585 -49.36 16.43 3.09
N GLY A 586 -50.38 16.70 3.90
CA GLY A 586 -51.71 16.12 3.73
C GLY A 586 -52.30 15.30 4.89
N GLN A 587 -51.77 15.35 6.11
CA GLN A 587 -52.49 14.85 7.30
C GLN A 587 -52.54 15.91 8.41
N GLU A 588 -53.76 16.31 8.79
CA GLU A 588 -54.08 17.15 9.96
C GLU A 588 -53.96 16.37 11.28
#